data_AF-A0A949LWD4-F1
#
_entry.id   AF-A0A949LWD4-F1
#
_cell.length_a   1.000
_cell.length_b   1.000
_cell.length_c   1.000
_cell.angle_alpha   90.00
_cell.angle_beta   90.00
_cell.angle_gamma   90.00
#
_symmetry.space_group_name_H-M   'P 1'
#
loop_
_entity.id
_entity.type
_entity.pdbx_description
1 polymer ?
#
loop_
_entity_poly.entity_id
_entity_poly.type
_entity_poly.pdbx_seq_one_letter_code
_entity_poly.pdbx_strand_id
1 'polypeptide(L)'
;MGLFLALIVPFLPPIVDSVFYGAEQTSARIEWGIAVHWVNLAALMAVVILAERQSLVSIGLRSLRWWTIPLGLLAGVVITALSGVLVRALGVSSDQHFAAFLQSLPFSARLLLVVTAGVFEETLYRGYALERLASAFNSKWVAAAVTVAFFTLGHVPAVGLAHLLPIFIVSLFVTLLYLWRRDLMVNVVAHATIDGVGLLLAPILAHHGAV
;
A
#
# COMPACT_ATOMS: atom_id res chain seq x y z
N MET A 1 4.34 -16.05 13.91
CA MET A 1 4.87 -16.24 12.53
C MET A 1 4.28 -15.21 11.57
N GLY A 2 3.00 -15.26 11.20
CA GLY A 2 2.49 -14.37 10.15
C GLY A 2 2.45 -12.88 10.52
N LEU A 3 2.26 -12.49 11.80
CA LEU A 3 2.37 -11.08 12.21
C LEU A 3 3.78 -10.51 11.97
N PHE A 4 4.82 -11.33 12.09
CA PHE A 4 6.19 -10.94 11.77
C PHE A 4 6.37 -10.75 10.25
N LEU A 5 5.82 -11.67 9.44
CA LEU A 5 5.82 -11.53 7.97
C LEU A 5 5.06 -10.28 7.51
N ALA A 6 3.95 -9.94 8.17
CA ALA A 6 3.12 -8.81 7.79
C ALA A 6 3.65 -7.46 8.27
N LEU A 7 4.22 -7.39 9.48
CA LEU A 7 4.59 -6.11 10.10
C LEU A 7 6.09 -5.82 10.08
N ILE A 8 6.96 -6.83 10.02
CA ILE A 8 8.41 -6.63 10.15
C ILE A 8 9.14 -6.87 8.84
N VAL A 9 8.80 -7.95 8.11
CA VAL A 9 9.48 -8.26 6.84
C VAL A 9 9.42 -7.11 5.82
N PRO A 10 8.33 -6.31 5.68
CA PRO A 10 8.34 -5.16 4.76
C PRO A 10 9.41 -4.09 5.05
N PHE A 11 9.95 -4.05 6.28
CA PHE A 11 11.01 -3.11 6.66
C PHE A 11 12.42 -3.61 6.28
N LEU A 12 12.58 -4.90 5.98
CA LEU A 12 13.90 -5.49 5.74
C LEU A 12 14.46 -5.16 4.34
N PRO A 13 13.70 -5.22 3.24
CA PRO A 13 14.24 -4.98 1.90
C PRO A 13 14.89 -3.61 1.75
N PRO A 14 14.31 -2.48 2.21
CA PRO A 14 14.98 -1.18 2.09
C PRO A 14 16.34 -1.12 2.79
N ILE A 15 16.49 -1.82 3.93
CA ILE A 15 17.74 -1.90 4.70
C ILE A 15 18.76 -2.77 3.97
N VAL A 16 18.34 -3.96 3.52
CA VAL A 16 19.19 -4.90 2.80
C VAL A 16 19.63 -4.31 1.46
N ASP A 17 18.70 -3.74 0.71
CA ASP A 17 18.96 -3.14 -0.59
C ASP A 17 19.90 -1.94 -0.49
N SER A 18 19.85 -1.16 0.61
CA SER A 18 20.82 -0.07 0.81
C SER A 18 22.26 -0.56 0.97
N VAL A 19 22.45 -1.80 1.42
CA VAL A 19 23.78 -2.44 1.53
C VAL A 19 24.27 -2.94 0.17
N PHE A 20 23.36 -3.48 -0.66
CA PHE A 20 23.73 -4.10 -1.95
C PHE A 20 23.73 -3.13 -3.15
N TYR A 21 22.79 -2.17 -3.17
CA TYR A 21 22.59 -1.22 -4.27
C TYR A 21 22.98 0.23 -3.91
N GLY A 22 23.38 0.48 -2.65
CA GLY A 22 23.66 1.82 -2.16
C GLY A 22 22.40 2.66 -1.92
N ALA A 23 22.59 3.97 -1.74
CA ALA A 23 21.50 4.90 -1.45
C ALA A 23 20.66 5.29 -2.68
N GLU A 24 21.16 5.03 -3.89
CA GLU A 24 20.49 5.43 -5.13
C GLU A 24 19.28 4.54 -5.45
N GLN A 25 18.26 5.17 -6.05
CA GLN A 25 17.08 4.48 -6.56
C GLN A 25 17.33 4.05 -8.01
N THR A 26 17.21 2.76 -8.29
CA THR A 26 17.47 2.19 -9.62
C THR A 26 16.32 1.29 -10.05
N SER A 27 16.12 1.09 -11.35
CA SER A 27 15.08 0.18 -11.86
C SER A 27 15.29 -1.25 -11.38
N ALA A 28 16.53 -1.72 -11.29
CA ALA A 28 16.87 -3.04 -10.77
C ALA A 28 16.44 -3.23 -9.31
N ARG A 29 16.62 -2.19 -8.47
CA ARG A 29 16.16 -2.19 -7.08
C ARG A 29 14.64 -2.29 -6.99
N ILE A 30 13.92 -1.59 -7.87
CA ILE A 30 12.45 -1.65 -7.95
C ILE A 30 11.97 -3.05 -8.37
N GLU A 31 12.55 -3.63 -9.42
CA GLU A 31 12.21 -4.98 -9.89
C GLU A 31 12.45 -6.04 -8.82
N TRP A 32 13.59 -5.94 -8.12
CA TRP A 32 13.90 -6.78 -6.97
C TRP A 32 12.88 -6.62 -5.84
N GLY A 33 12.55 -5.39 -5.46
CA GLY A 33 11.54 -5.10 -4.43
C GLY A 33 10.18 -5.70 -4.75
N ILE A 34 9.75 -5.61 -6.02
CA ILE A 34 8.51 -6.26 -6.50
C ILE A 34 8.58 -7.77 -6.27
N ALA A 35 9.66 -8.43 -6.67
CA ALA A 35 9.82 -9.87 -6.48
C ALA A 35 9.76 -10.26 -4.99
N VAL A 36 10.43 -9.50 -4.12
CA VAL A 36 10.40 -9.73 -2.67
C VAL A 36 9.01 -9.57 -2.09
N HIS A 37 8.23 -8.57 -2.53
CA HIS A 37 6.84 -8.38 -2.11
C HIS A 37 5.96 -9.58 -2.47
N TRP A 38 6.07 -10.10 -3.70
CA TRP A 38 5.30 -11.28 -4.12
C TRP A 38 5.71 -12.55 -3.37
N VAL A 39 7.00 -12.74 -3.09
CA VAL A 39 7.48 -13.86 -2.27
C VAL A 39 6.94 -13.77 -0.83
N ASN A 40 7.00 -12.58 -0.21
CA ASN A 40 6.47 -12.38 1.14
C ASN A 40 4.94 -12.56 1.18
N LEU A 41 4.22 -12.07 0.17
CA LEU A 41 2.78 -12.32 0.01
C LEU A 41 2.50 -13.83 -0.04
N ALA A 42 3.19 -14.57 -0.91
CA ALA A 42 3.01 -16.02 -1.04
C ALA A 42 3.30 -16.75 0.28
N ALA A 43 4.37 -16.35 0.99
CA ALA A 43 4.70 -16.91 2.30
C ALA A 43 3.60 -16.63 3.33
N LEU A 44 3.04 -15.41 3.36
CA LEU A 44 1.93 -15.07 4.24
C LEU A 44 0.67 -15.90 3.92
N MET A 45 0.33 -16.05 2.64
CA MET A 45 -0.80 -16.87 2.21
C MET A 45 -0.62 -18.33 2.61
N ALA A 46 0.59 -18.87 2.47
CA ALA A 46 0.93 -20.21 2.96
C ALA A 46 0.78 -20.32 4.49
N VAL A 47 1.17 -19.30 5.26
CA VAL A 47 0.94 -19.29 6.71
C VAL A 47 -0.56 -19.33 7.03
N VAL A 48 -1.39 -18.52 6.38
CA VAL A 48 -2.85 -18.52 6.63
C VAL A 48 -3.47 -19.89 6.34
N ILE A 49 -3.14 -20.51 5.21
CA ILE A 49 -3.77 -21.75 4.76
C ILE A 49 -3.19 -22.98 5.46
N LEU A 50 -1.87 -23.08 5.55
CA LEU A 50 -1.18 -24.29 6.00
C LEU A 50 -0.91 -24.30 7.49
N ALA A 51 -0.45 -23.17 8.05
CA ALA A 51 -0.07 -23.09 9.46
C ALA A 51 -1.25 -22.73 10.35
N GLU A 52 -2.03 -21.71 9.98
CA GLU A 52 -3.21 -21.27 10.74
C GLU A 52 -4.47 -22.07 10.40
N ARG A 53 -4.47 -22.79 9.27
CA ARG A 53 -5.59 -23.60 8.78
C ARG A 53 -6.89 -22.78 8.67
N GLN A 54 -6.77 -21.51 8.29
CA GLN A 54 -7.92 -20.63 8.08
C GLN A 54 -8.17 -20.40 6.59
N SER A 55 -9.44 -20.15 6.25
CA SER A 55 -9.81 -19.69 4.91
C SER A 55 -9.30 -18.28 4.66
N LEU A 56 -9.03 -17.92 3.40
CA LEU A 56 -8.63 -16.56 3.02
C LEU A 56 -9.72 -15.50 3.29
N VAL A 57 -10.97 -15.93 3.51
CA VAL A 57 -12.04 -15.05 3.99
C VAL A 57 -11.71 -14.47 5.37
N SER A 58 -10.86 -15.13 6.18
CA SER A 58 -10.44 -14.60 7.49
C SER A 58 -9.62 -13.33 7.38
N ILE A 59 -8.98 -13.08 6.23
CA ILE A 59 -8.21 -11.88 5.93
C ILE A 59 -8.97 -10.93 4.97
N GLY A 60 -10.30 -11.06 4.90
CA GLY A 60 -11.15 -10.21 4.08
C GLY A 60 -11.14 -10.52 2.59
N LEU A 61 -10.38 -11.53 2.13
CA LEU A 61 -10.39 -11.95 0.73
C LEU A 61 -11.70 -12.70 0.42
N ARG A 62 -12.63 -12.00 -0.20
CA ARG A 62 -13.96 -12.50 -0.57
C ARG A 62 -14.09 -12.60 -2.09
N SER A 63 -15.07 -13.36 -2.57
CA SER A 63 -15.39 -13.43 -3.99
C SER A 63 -15.72 -12.05 -4.55
N LEU A 64 -15.20 -11.77 -5.75
CA LEU A 64 -15.49 -10.54 -6.47
C LEU A 64 -17.00 -10.40 -6.72
N ARG A 65 -17.54 -9.26 -6.32
CA ARG A 65 -18.93 -8.86 -6.60
C ARG A 65 -18.91 -7.83 -7.72
N TRP A 66 -20.01 -7.66 -8.43
CA TRP A 66 -20.09 -6.71 -9.56
C TRP A 66 -19.77 -5.26 -9.14
N TRP A 67 -19.97 -4.92 -7.87
CA TRP A 67 -19.66 -3.60 -7.32
C TRP A 67 -18.24 -3.47 -6.78
N THR A 68 -17.44 -4.54 -6.70
CA THR A 68 -16.10 -4.49 -6.10
C THR A 68 -15.21 -3.50 -6.86
N ILE A 69 -15.17 -3.60 -8.19
CA ILE A 69 -14.36 -2.71 -9.02
C ILE A 69 -14.90 -1.27 -9.00
N PRO A 70 -16.19 -1.00 -9.31
CA PRO A 70 -16.70 0.38 -9.28
C PRO A 70 -16.57 1.07 -7.93
N LEU A 71 -16.83 0.35 -6.83
CA LEU A 71 -16.70 0.90 -5.48
C LEU A 71 -15.25 1.20 -5.13
N GLY A 72 -14.32 0.30 -5.49
CA GLY A 72 -12.88 0.52 -5.28
C GLY A 72 -12.38 1.74 -6.06
N LEU A 73 -12.75 1.85 -7.35
CA LEU A 73 -12.41 3.00 -8.18
C LEU A 73 -12.94 4.31 -7.59
N LEU A 74 -14.24 4.34 -7.24
CA LEU A 74 -14.86 5.52 -6.64
C LEU A 74 -14.20 5.89 -5.31
N ALA A 75 -13.96 4.90 -4.44
CA ALA A 75 -13.31 5.11 -3.15
C ALA A 75 -11.89 5.67 -3.34
N GLY A 76 -11.10 5.11 -4.26
CA GLY A 76 -9.75 5.58 -4.54
C GLY A 76 -9.72 7.04 -5.03
N VAL A 77 -10.64 7.42 -5.93
CA VAL A 77 -10.78 8.82 -6.39
C VAL A 77 -11.16 9.75 -5.24
N VAL A 78 -12.16 9.37 -4.44
CA VAL A 78 -12.61 10.17 -3.28
C VAL A 78 -11.48 10.33 -2.26
N ILE A 79 -10.79 9.25 -1.91
CA ILE A 79 -9.67 9.27 -0.96
C ILE A 79 -8.54 10.14 -1.48
N THR A 80 -8.20 10.05 -2.77
CA THR A 80 -7.19 10.90 -3.40
C THR A 80 -7.55 12.37 -3.30
N ALA A 81 -8.80 12.73 -3.64
CA ALA A 81 -9.28 14.10 -3.58
C ALA A 81 -9.27 14.67 -2.14
N LEU A 82 -9.81 13.91 -1.17
CA LEU A 82 -9.84 14.31 0.23
C LEU A 82 -8.44 14.46 0.82
N SER A 83 -7.56 13.49 0.54
CA SER A 83 -6.17 13.54 1.02
C SER A 83 -5.44 14.74 0.43
N GLY A 84 -5.63 15.04 -0.86
CA GLY A 84 -5.07 16.23 -1.50
C GLY A 84 -5.56 17.55 -0.90
N VAL A 85 -6.85 17.65 -0.54
CA VAL A 85 -7.40 18.82 0.17
C VAL A 85 -6.77 18.97 1.55
N LEU A 86 -6.68 17.88 2.32
CA LEU A 86 -6.11 17.92 3.67
C LEU A 86 -4.62 18.26 3.67
N VAL A 87 -3.83 17.65 2.79
CA VAL A 87 -2.39 17.94 2.67
C VAL A 87 -2.16 19.41 2.32
N ARG A 88 -2.94 19.97 1.38
CA ARG A 88 -2.88 21.40 1.04
C ARG A 88 -3.29 22.30 2.20
N ALA A 89 -4.37 21.97 2.90
CA ALA A 89 -4.85 22.76 4.05
C ALA A 89 -3.84 22.78 5.21
N LEU A 90 -3.06 21.70 5.37
CA LEU A 90 -2.01 21.59 6.40
C LEU A 90 -0.68 22.23 5.98
N GLY A 91 -0.57 22.78 4.76
CA GLY A 91 0.62 23.47 4.28
C GLY A 91 1.85 22.57 4.14
N VAL A 92 1.66 21.25 4.06
CA VAL A 92 2.76 20.30 3.98
C VAL A 92 3.21 20.15 2.53
N SER A 93 4.46 20.52 2.27
CA SER A 93 5.15 20.19 1.03
C SER A 93 5.78 18.81 1.13
N SER A 94 5.82 18.14 -0.01
CA SER A 94 6.37 16.80 -0.16
C SER A 94 7.56 16.88 -1.13
N ASP A 95 8.68 16.27 -0.77
CA ASP A 95 9.83 16.07 -1.64
C ASP A 95 9.45 15.23 -2.89
N GLN A 96 9.45 15.87 -4.05
CA GLN A 96 9.01 15.21 -5.26
C GLN A 96 10.07 14.30 -5.90
N HIS A 97 11.31 14.23 -5.39
CA HIS A 97 12.37 13.44 -6.03
C HIS A 97 12.01 11.96 -6.20
N PHE A 98 11.50 11.31 -5.14
CA PHE A 98 11.12 9.89 -5.22
C PHE A 98 9.92 9.68 -6.16
N ALA A 99 8.92 10.54 -6.09
CA ALA A 99 7.77 10.48 -6.99
C ALA A 99 8.18 10.70 -8.46
N ALA A 100 9.05 11.67 -8.73
CA ALA A 100 9.58 11.95 -10.07
C ALA A 100 10.39 10.77 -10.61
N PHE A 101 11.22 10.13 -9.77
CA PHE A 101 11.91 8.89 -10.12
C PHE A 101 10.91 7.80 -10.53
N LEU A 102 9.90 7.51 -9.70
CA LEU A 102 8.89 6.50 -10.03
C LEU A 102 8.14 6.84 -11.33
N GLN A 103 7.83 8.12 -11.57
CA GLN A 103 7.17 8.58 -12.80
C GLN A 103 8.04 8.46 -14.05
N SER A 104 9.37 8.53 -13.90
CA SER A 104 10.33 8.33 -14.99
C SER A 104 10.45 6.88 -15.47
N LEU A 105 9.97 5.91 -14.68
CA LEU A 105 10.01 4.50 -15.04
C LEU A 105 9.10 4.19 -16.25
N PRO A 106 9.41 3.13 -17.03
CA PRO A 106 8.54 2.66 -18.09
C PRO A 106 7.11 2.41 -17.58
N PHE A 107 6.10 2.66 -18.43
CA PHE A 107 4.70 2.50 -18.05
C PHE A 107 4.38 1.11 -17.49
N SER A 108 4.96 0.05 -18.06
CA SER A 108 4.80 -1.33 -17.58
C SER A 108 5.30 -1.51 -16.15
N ALA A 109 6.45 -0.92 -15.80
CA ALA A 109 7.01 -0.96 -14.45
C ALA A 109 6.13 -0.20 -13.46
N ARG A 110 5.62 0.97 -13.86
CA ARG A 110 4.67 1.75 -13.03
C ARG A 110 3.35 1.01 -12.82
N LEU A 111 2.82 0.35 -13.84
CA LEU A 111 1.61 -0.46 -13.73
C LEU A 111 1.83 -1.64 -12.77
N LEU A 112 2.97 -2.33 -12.90
CA LEU A 112 3.32 -3.43 -12.01
C LEU A 112 3.50 -2.97 -10.56
N LEU A 113 4.09 -1.80 -10.33
CA LEU A 113 4.19 -1.17 -9.01
C LEU A 113 2.81 -0.91 -8.41
N VAL A 114 1.91 -0.25 -9.14
CA VAL A 114 0.54 0.07 -8.69
C VAL A 114 -0.22 -1.20 -8.28
N VAL A 115 -0.15 -2.25 -9.11
CA VAL A 115 -0.82 -3.53 -8.80
C VAL A 115 -0.15 -4.21 -7.61
N THR A 116 1.18 -4.24 -7.57
CA THR A 116 1.93 -4.90 -6.50
C THR A 116 1.68 -4.22 -5.16
N ALA A 117 1.79 -2.89 -5.08
CA ALA A 117 1.53 -2.12 -3.86
C ALA A 117 0.10 -2.36 -3.36
N GLY A 118 -0.90 -2.19 -4.23
CA GLY A 118 -2.31 -2.40 -3.88
C GLY A 118 -2.59 -3.81 -3.36
N VAL A 119 -2.06 -4.86 -4.00
CA VAL A 119 -2.27 -6.25 -3.56
C VAL A 119 -1.50 -6.56 -2.28
N PHE A 120 -0.19 -6.29 -2.29
CA PHE A 120 0.72 -6.64 -1.22
C PHE A 120 0.36 -5.92 0.08
N GLU A 121 0.31 -4.59 0.04
CA GLU A 121 0.17 -3.79 1.24
C GLU A 121 -1.21 -3.95 1.88
N GLU A 122 -2.27 -3.99 1.08
CA GLU A 122 -3.61 -4.23 1.62
C GLU A 122 -3.73 -5.62 2.23
N THR A 123 -3.15 -6.65 1.61
CA THR A 123 -3.19 -8.01 2.15
C THR A 123 -2.44 -8.11 3.48
N LEU A 124 -1.25 -7.51 3.58
CA LEU A 124 -0.43 -7.58 4.79
C LEU A 124 -1.03 -6.76 5.93
N TYR A 125 -1.36 -5.50 5.67
CA TYR A 125 -1.73 -4.55 6.73
C TYR A 125 -3.23 -4.62 7.08
N ARG A 126 -4.13 -4.57 6.08
CA ARG A 126 -5.60 -4.52 6.33
C ARG A 126 -6.20 -5.90 6.38
N GLY A 127 -5.79 -6.79 5.49
CA GLY A 127 -6.27 -8.17 5.45
C GLY A 127 -5.78 -8.98 6.64
N TYR A 128 -4.47 -9.18 6.74
CA TYR A 128 -3.90 -10.10 7.74
C TYR A 128 -3.65 -9.43 9.09
N ALA A 129 -2.77 -8.42 9.16
CA ALA A 129 -2.30 -7.90 10.44
C ALA A 129 -3.44 -7.28 11.26
N LEU A 130 -4.30 -6.48 10.63
CA LEU A 130 -5.44 -5.87 11.31
C LEU A 130 -6.38 -6.95 11.89
N GLU A 131 -6.74 -7.98 11.13
CA GLU A 131 -7.64 -9.05 11.60
C GLU A 131 -7.03 -9.84 12.77
N ARG A 132 -5.73 -10.18 12.68
CA ARG A 132 -5.04 -10.93 13.74
C ARG A 132 -4.83 -10.10 15.01
N LEU A 133 -4.45 -8.83 14.88
CA LEU A 133 -4.32 -7.92 16.02
C LEU A 133 -5.68 -7.62 16.64
N ALA A 134 -6.73 -7.46 15.83
CA ALA A 134 -8.09 -7.19 16.33
C ALA A 134 -8.59 -8.37 17.17
N SER A 135 -8.32 -9.59 16.73
CA SER A 135 -8.61 -10.80 17.50
C SER A 135 -7.78 -10.90 18.78
N ALA A 136 -6.48 -10.57 18.72
CA ALA A 136 -5.57 -10.69 19.86
C ALA A 136 -5.85 -9.65 20.96
N PHE A 137 -6.14 -8.40 20.57
CA PHE A 137 -6.44 -7.30 21.50
C PHE A 137 -7.93 -7.13 21.80
N ASN A 138 -8.80 -7.92 21.17
CA ASN A 138 -10.25 -7.75 21.20
C ASN A 138 -10.70 -6.31 20.86
N SER A 139 -9.97 -5.64 19.95
CA SER A 139 -10.23 -4.25 19.57
C SER A 139 -9.76 -3.96 18.16
N LYS A 140 -10.72 -3.74 17.25
CA LYS A 140 -10.43 -3.34 15.87
C LYS A 140 -9.75 -1.97 15.76
N TRP A 141 -9.98 -1.08 16.74
CA TRP A 141 -9.41 0.26 16.74
C TRP A 141 -7.93 0.25 17.15
N VAL A 142 -7.56 -0.58 18.13
CA VAL A 142 -6.15 -0.81 18.48
C VAL A 142 -5.40 -1.42 17.30
N ALA A 143 -5.99 -2.45 16.66
CA ALA A 143 -5.41 -3.07 15.48
C ALA A 143 -5.24 -2.08 14.31
N ALA A 144 -6.26 -1.24 14.05
CA ALA A 144 -6.19 -0.20 13.03
C ALA A 144 -5.08 0.82 13.34
N ALA A 145 -4.96 1.28 14.58
CA ALA A 145 -3.91 2.21 14.98
C ALA A 145 -2.50 1.60 14.78
N VAL A 146 -2.29 0.36 15.20
CA VAL A 146 -1.00 -0.34 15.03
C VAL A 146 -0.67 -0.52 13.55
N THR A 147 -1.61 -1.02 12.75
CA THR A 147 -1.35 -1.28 11.32
C THR A 147 -1.13 0.00 10.52
N VAL A 148 -1.86 1.08 10.81
CA VAL A 148 -1.62 2.41 10.21
C VAL A 148 -0.24 2.94 10.59
N ALA A 149 0.19 2.78 11.85
CA ALA A 149 1.50 3.22 12.29
C ALA A 149 2.62 2.45 11.57
N PHE A 150 2.57 1.11 11.53
CA PHE A 150 3.58 0.30 10.84
C PHE A 150 3.58 0.56 9.33
N PHE A 151 2.42 0.68 8.70
CA PHE A 151 2.32 1.04 7.28
C PHE A 151 3.01 2.38 7.00
N THR A 152 2.68 3.41 7.79
CA THR A 152 3.21 4.76 7.59
C THR A 152 4.72 4.77 7.81
N LEU A 153 5.20 4.18 8.91
CA LEU A 153 6.63 4.14 9.24
C LEU A 153 7.45 3.30 8.25
N GLY A 154 6.85 2.28 7.63
CA GLY A 154 7.49 1.47 6.59
C GLY A 154 7.93 2.27 5.37
N HIS A 155 7.33 3.44 5.15
CA HIS A 155 7.67 4.31 4.03
C HIS A 155 8.87 5.23 4.31
N VAL A 156 9.30 5.40 5.57
CA VAL A 156 10.40 6.31 5.94
C VAL A 156 11.68 6.08 5.11
N PRO A 157 12.15 4.84 4.87
CA PRO A 157 13.37 4.63 4.08
C PRO A 157 13.28 5.11 2.63
N ALA A 158 12.08 5.13 2.04
CA ALA A 158 11.88 5.47 0.64
C ALA A 158 11.58 6.96 0.43
N VAL A 159 10.78 7.57 1.32
CA VAL A 159 10.25 8.94 1.15
C VAL A 159 10.69 9.92 2.24
N GLY A 160 11.37 9.45 3.28
CA GLY A 160 11.75 10.27 4.43
C GLY A 160 10.58 10.74 5.29
N LEU A 161 10.88 11.54 6.30
CA LEU A 161 9.88 11.99 7.29
C LEU A 161 8.88 13.00 6.74
N ALA A 162 9.28 13.82 5.76
CA ALA A 162 8.43 14.88 5.19
C ALA A 162 7.16 14.34 4.50
N HIS A 163 7.19 13.09 4.02
CA HIS A 163 6.07 12.44 3.32
C HIS A 163 5.16 11.59 4.20
N LEU A 164 5.48 11.44 5.49
CA LEU A 164 4.70 10.55 6.33
C LEU A 164 3.27 11.04 6.54
N LEU A 165 3.04 12.36 6.57
CA LEU A 165 1.70 12.88 6.80
C LEU A 165 0.73 12.57 5.64
N PRO A 166 1.07 12.83 4.36
CA PRO A 166 0.26 12.36 3.23
C PRO A 166 -0.03 10.84 3.27
N ILE A 167 0.99 10.03 3.54
CA ILE A 167 0.88 8.57 3.60
C ILE A 167 -0.02 8.14 4.76
N PHE A 168 0.12 8.77 5.92
CA PHE A 168 -0.73 8.54 7.08
C PHE A 168 -2.19 8.85 6.79
N ILE A 169 -2.49 9.99 6.16
CA ILE A 169 -3.86 10.39 5.81
C ILE A 169 -4.50 9.36 4.87
N VAL A 170 -3.79 8.97 3.80
CA VAL A 170 -4.26 7.94 2.87
C VAL A 170 -4.45 6.61 3.60
N SER A 171 -3.47 6.20 4.41
CA SER A 171 -3.47 4.97 5.20
C SER A 171 -4.68 4.90 6.15
N LEU A 172 -5.04 6.02 6.79
CA LEU A 172 -6.24 6.12 7.62
C LEU A 172 -7.51 5.86 6.79
N PHE A 173 -7.68 6.55 5.66
CA PHE A 173 -8.89 6.40 4.85
C PHE A 173 -9.04 4.99 4.29
N VAL A 174 -7.96 4.39 3.78
CA VAL A 174 -7.97 3.02 3.26
C VAL A 174 -8.25 2.01 4.39
N THR A 175 -7.72 2.22 5.59
CA THR A 175 -8.06 1.40 6.77
C THR A 175 -9.53 1.57 7.18
N LEU A 176 -10.08 2.79 7.16
CA LEU A 176 -11.49 3.03 7.44
C LEU A 176 -12.41 2.36 6.40
N LEU A 177 -12.03 2.38 5.11
CA LEU A 177 -12.71 1.66 4.04
C LEU A 177 -12.75 0.15 4.34
N TYR A 178 -11.63 -0.43 4.78
CA TYR A 178 -11.58 -1.84 5.17
C TYR A 178 -12.46 -2.12 6.39
N LEU A 179 -12.40 -1.28 7.44
CA LEU A 179 -13.23 -1.47 8.63
C LEU A 179 -14.73 -1.36 8.33
N TRP A 180 -15.12 -0.59 7.31
CA TRP A 180 -16.50 -0.46 6.86
C TRP A 180 -16.94 -1.67 6.02
N ARG A 181 -16.19 -2.02 4.97
CA ARG A 181 -16.62 -3.04 4.00
C ARG A 181 -16.18 -4.45 4.35
N ARG A 182 -15.03 -4.57 5.04
CA ARG A 182 -14.31 -5.82 5.31
C ARG A 182 -14.21 -6.69 4.04
N ASP A 183 -13.80 -6.03 2.97
CA ASP A 183 -13.64 -6.58 1.63
C ASP A 183 -12.27 -6.15 1.11
N LEU A 184 -11.33 -7.09 1.12
CA LEU A 184 -9.95 -6.81 0.75
C LEU A 184 -9.83 -6.36 -0.70
N MET A 185 -10.66 -6.89 -1.61
CA MET A 185 -10.55 -6.56 -3.03
C MET A 185 -11.03 -5.13 -3.33
N VAL A 186 -12.02 -4.62 -2.58
CA VAL A 186 -12.40 -3.20 -2.66
C VAL A 186 -11.22 -2.30 -2.26
N ASN A 187 -10.52 -2.68 -1.19
CA ASN A 187 -9.33 -1.99 -0.70
C ASN A 187 -8.17 -2.01 -1.70
N VAL A 188 -7.86 -3.19 -2.26
CA VAL A 188 -6.81 -3.36 -3.29
C VAL A 188 -7.08 -2.45 -4.48
N VAL A 189 -8.33 -2.41 -4.98
CA VAL A 189 -8.69 -1.56 -6.11
C VAL A 189 -8.63 -0.08 -5.74
N ALA A 190 -9.09 0.30 -4.54
CA ALA A 190 -9.01 1.69 -4.08
C ALA A 190 -7.56 2.16 -3.95
N HIS A 191 -6.69 1.35 -3.38
CA HIS A 191 -5.26 1.63 -3.25
C HIS A 191 -4.60 1.73 -4.64
N ALA A 192 -4.80 0.75 -5.51
CA ALA A 192 -4.30 0.79 -6.88
C ALA A 192 -4.82 2.01 -7.68
N THR A 193 -6.02 2.48 -7.38
CA THR A 193 -6.55 3.72 -7.98
C THR A 193 -5.80 4.95 -7.49
N ILE A 194 -5.53 5.04 -6.18
CA ILE A 194 -4.77 6.15 -5.57
C ILE A 194 -3.38 6.24 -6.21
N ASP A 195 -2.66 5.12 -6.27
CA ASP A 195 -1.33 5.08 -6.89
C ASP A 195 -1.41 5.28 -8.40
N GLY A 196 -2.43 4.73 -9.06
CA GLY A 196 -2.66 4.88 -10.49
C GLY A 196 -2.87 6.33 -10.91
N VAL A 197 -3.55 7.14 -10.09
CA VAL A 197 -3.69 8.59 -10.34
C VAL A 197 -2.31 9.26 -10.34
N GLY A 198 -1.47 8.97 -9.34
CA GLY A 198 -0.16 9.62 -9.19
C GLY A 198 0.91 9.11 -10.16
N LEU A 199 0.92 7.81 -10.45
CA LEU A 199 1.98 7.15 -11.22
C LEU A 199 1.61 6.92 -12.68
N LEU A 200 0.33 6.72 -13.02
CA LEU A 200 -0.08 6.44 -14.41
C LEU A 200 -0.69 7.68 -15.07
N LEU A 201 -1.66 8.33 -14.42
CA LEU A 201 -2.42 9.43 -15.03
C LEU A 201 -1.67 10.78 -14.98
N ALA A 202 -1.09 11.15 -13.83
CA ALA A 202 -0.46 12.46 -13.68
C ALA A 202 0.66 12.74 -14.71
N PRO A 203 1.58 11.81 -15.02
CA PRO A 203 2.61 12.05 -16.05
C PRO A 203 2.03 12.27 -17.44
N ILE A 204 0.96 11.54 -17.80
CA ILE A 204 0.30 11.67 -19.12
C ILE A 204 -0.32 13.07 -19.24
N LEU A 205 -1.02 13.53 -18.21
CA LEU A 205 -1.65 14.85 -18.20
C LEU A 205 -0.62 15.99 -18.24
N ALA A 206 0.52 15.83 -17.55
CA ALA A 206 1.61 16.80 -17.56
C ALA A 206 2.24 16.95 -18.96
N HIS A 207 2.39 15.84 -19.71
CA HIS A 207 2.88 15.88 -21.09
C HIS A 207 1.89 16.56 -22.06
N HIS A 208 0.57 16.40 -21.87
CA HIS A 208 -0.43 17.02 -22.73
C HIS A 208 -0.72 18.50 -22.42
N GLY A 209 -0.41 18.98 -21.22
CA GLY A 209 -0.53 20.39 -20.86
C GLY A 209 0.68 21.26 -21.25
N ALA A 210 1.73 20.67 -21.82
CA ALA A 210 2.97 21.33 -22.23
C ALA A 210 3.10 21.53 -23.76
N VAL A 211 2.01 21.27 -24.51
CA VAL A 211 1.88 21.47 -25.96
C VAL A 211 0.83 22.55 -26.20
#